data_AF-A0A443S1V6-F1
#
_entry.id   AF-A0A443S1V6-F1
#
_cell.length_a   1.000
_cell.length_b   1.000
_cell.length_c   1.000
_cell.angle_alpha   90.00
_cell.angle_beta   90.00
_cell.angle_gamma   90.00
#
_symmetry.space_group_name_H-M   'P 1'
#
loop_
_entity.id
_entity.type
_entity.pdbx_description
1 polymer ?
#
loop_
_entity_poly.entity_id
_entity_poly.type
_entity_poly.pdbx_seq_one_letter_code
_entity_poly.pdbx_strand_id
1 'polypeptide(L)'
;NGKKYLVWEKELKIGSQKRYQKPRGECRPKSNIVFIKTHKCASSSVQNIFMRYGYNHDKTFVLPAKGNYLGHPSLFRKSLVPAPSAFGGEYNILTHHSRLDYQQMKSLMPEDTVFVSIVRNPISLFESMFGYYNLEKFYHFKLESIGEKRKVSSKLWKTRAYGKLGVNQMLFDFGIDSTHLTIDRVKYVSEQIKRIDSMFDLIMVAEYMDESLVLLKDLLCWETDDVVALKCVTKKYLFSLLRCMPQELDASENIKQPCHHIADELRMRHIYEVK
;
A
#
# COMPACT_ATOMS: atom_id res chain seq x y z
N ASN A 1 8.96 -19.25 -15.03
CA ASN A 1 8.29 -18.22 -14.20
C ASN A 1 9.21 -17.02 -14.04
N GLY A 2 9.01 -15.96 -14.81
CA GLY A 2 9.86 -14.75 -14.79
C GLY A 2 8.99 -13.51 -14.64
N LYS A 3 9.32 -12.67 -13.66
CA LYS A 3 8.61 -11.43 -13.31
C LYS A 3 9.12 -10.25 -14.17
N LYS A 4 8.29 -9.22 -14.35
CA LYS A 4 8.50 -8.10 -15.30
C LYS A 4 8.48 -6.76 -14.55
N TYR A 5 9.38 -5.84 -14.92
CA TYR A 5 9.58 -4.53 -14.29
C TYR A 5 9.46 -3.39 -15.30
N LEU A 6 8.99 -2.23 -14.85
CA LEU A 6 9.21 -0.94 -15.52
C LEU A 6 10.54 -0.37 -15.01
N VAL A 7 11.48 -0.10 -15.92
CA VAL A 7 12.83 0.37 -15.58
C VAL A 7 12.88 1.90 -15.63
N TRP A 8 13.45 2.50 -14.58
CA TRP A 8 13.81 3.92 -14.52
C TRP A 8 15.12 4.10 -15.29
N GLU A 9 15.09 4.65 -16.51
CA GLU A 9 16.32 4.95 -17.24
C GLU A 9 16.98 6.22 -16.69
N LYS A 10 17.96 6.00 -15.81
CA LYS A 10 19.35 6.49 -15.97
C LYS A 10 20.25 5.75 -14.97
N GLU A 11 21.00 4.77 -15.50
CA GLU A 11 22.22 4.16 -14.94
C GLU A 11 22.18 3.24 -13.71
N LEU A 12 21.29 2.23 -13.70
CA LEU A 12 21.58 0.97 -13.00
C LEU A 12 21.17 -0.23 -13.87
N LYS A 13 22.15 -0.84 -14.54
CA LYS A 13 21.97 -2.13 -15.25
C LYS A 13 21.83 -3.26 -14.23
N ILE A 14 20.64 -3.43 -13.65
CA ILE A 14 20.29 -4.58 -12.83
C ILE A 14 19.27 -5.43 -13.60
N GLY A 15 19.71 -6.62 -14.05
CA GLY A 15 18.82 -7.72 -14.45
C GLY A 15 18.33 -7.71 -15.90
N SER A 16 18.20 -8.91 -16.47
CA SER A 16 17.86 -9.19 -17.88
C SER A 16 16.60 -8.47 -18.35
N GLN A 17 16.72 -7.65 -19.39
CA GLN A 17 15.60 -7.08 -20.14
C GLN A 17 14.79 -8.22 -20.77
N LYS A 18 13.58 -8.48 -20.27
CA LYS A 18 12.60 -9.35 -20.93
C LYS A 18 11.41 -8.51 -21.40
N ARG A 19 11.17 -8.52 -22.71
CA ARG A 19 10.00 -7.89 -23.34
C ARG A 19 8.71 -8.52 -22.79
N TYR A 20 7.72 -7.68 -22.51
CA TYR A 20 6.37 -8.14 -22.17
C TYR A 20 5.81 -8.99 -23.33
N GLN A 21 5.52 -10.25 -23.05
CA GLN A 21 4.66 -11.09 -23.90
C GLN A 21 3.34 -11.32 -23.19
N LYS A 22 2.23 -10.97 -23.85
CA LYS A 22 0.87 -11.28 -23.40
C LYS A 22 0.72 -12.81 -23.38
N PRO A 23 0.21 -13.42 -22.28
CA PRO A 23 -0.05 -14.86 -22.28
C PRO A 23 -1.04 -15.20 -23.41
N ARG A 24 -0.66 -16.16 -24.25
CA ARG A 24 -1.52 -16.73 -25.29
C ARG A 24 -2.32 -17.88 -24.67
N GLY A 25 -3.55 -17.60 -24.24
CA GLY A 25 -4.49 -18.55 -23.62
C GLY A 25 -5.68 -17.82 -22.98
N GLU A 26 -6.73 -18.56 -22.62
CA GLU A 26 -7.87 -18.02 -21.87
C GLU A 26 -7.42 -17.60 -20.45
N CYS A 27 -7.41 -16.29 -20.20
CA CYS A 27 -7.03 -15.68 -18.93
C CYS A 27 -8.26 -15.68 -18.01
N ARG A 28 -8.20 -16.25 -16.81
CA ARG A 28 -9.30 -16.22 -15.84
C ARG A 28 -9.09 -15.09 -14.83
N PRO A 29 -10.10 -14.25 -14.54
CA PRO A 29 -10.01 -13.19 -13.54
C PRO A 29 -9.55 -13.73 -12.19
N LYS A 30 -8.49 -13.15 -11.64
CA LYS A 30 -7.95 -13.49 -10.32
C LYS A 30 -8.58 -12.62 -9.26
N SER A 31 -8.96 -13.20 -8.13
CA SER A 31 -9.62 -12.48 -7.04
C SER A 31 -8.90 -12.54 -5.70
N ASN A 32 -7.90 -13.42 -5.57
CA ASN A 32 -7.09 -13.58 -4.36
C ASN A 32 -5.86 -12.66 -4.46
N ILE A 33 -5.87 -11.56 -3.69
CA ILE A 33 -4.93 -10.45 -3.82
C ILE A 33 -4.44 -10.00 -2.45
N VAL A 34 -3.13 -9.94 -2.30
CA VAL A 34 -2.47 -9.22 -1.20
C VAL A 34 -1.79 -8.00 -1.77
N PHE A 35 -2.26 -6.82 -1.38
CA PHE A 35 -1.64 -5.54 -1.69
C PHE A 35 -0.92 -4.97 -0.47
N ILE A 36 0.41 -4.94 -0.52
CA ILE A 36 1.20 -4.21 0.47
C ILE A 36 1.18 -2.73 0.15
N LYS A 37 0.34 -2.03 0.91
CA LYS A 37 0.11 -0.59 0.83
C LYS A 37 1.27 0.20 1.45
N THR A 38 2.23 0.60 0.63
CA THR A 38 3.33 1.49 1.05
C THR A 38 2.85 2.93 1.28
N HIS A 39 3.45 3.63 2.23
CA HIS A 39 3.04 4.98 2.61
C HIS A 39 3.42 6.01 1.54
N LYS A 40 2.47 6.89 1.18
CA LYS A 40 2.64 8.04 0.26
C LYS A 40 3.09 7.69 -1.17
N CYS A 41 2.85 6.45 -1.61
CA CYS A 41 3.08 5.96 -2.97
C CYS A 41 1.82 5.94 -3.85
N ALA A 42 0.88 6.88 -3.66
CA ALA A 42 -0.46 6.84 -4.30
C ALA A 42 -1.23 5.52 -4.06
N SER A 43 -0.87 4.81 -3.00
CA SER A 43 -1.36 3.47 -2.69
C SER A 43 -2.82 3.44 -2.23
N SER A 44 -3.39 4.58 -1.77
CA SER A 44 -4.83 4.68 -1.50
C SER A 44 -5.68 4.59 -2.77
N SER A 45 -5.20 5.07 -3.91
CA SER A 45 -5.92 4.95 -5.19
C SER A 45 -6.00 3.50 -5.62
N VAL A 46 -4.89 2.76 -5.50
CA VAL A 46 -4.82 1.32 -5.80
C VAL A 46 -5.66 0.51 -4.79
N GLN A 47 -5.63 0.87 -3.50
CA GLN A 47 -6.51 0.26 -2.51
C GLN A 47 -7.98 0.39 -2.93
N ASN A 48 -8.41 1.57 -3.38
CA ASN A 48 -9.79 1.79 -3.82
C ASN A 48 -10.17 0.91 -5.02
N ILE A 49 -9.26 0.69 -5.96
CA ILE A 49 -9.45 -0.25 -7.07
C ILE A 49 -9.75 -1.66 -6.54
N PHE A 50 -8.90 -2.20 -5.65
CA PHE A 50 -9.12 -3.54 -5.08
C PHE A 50 -10.40 -3.64 -4.25
N MET A 51 -10.71 -2.60 -3.47
CA MET A 51 -11.94 -2.54 -2.68
C MET A 51 -13.19 -2.54 -3.57
N ARG A 52 -13.21 -1.75 -4.66
CA ARG A 52 -14.31 -1.70 -5.62
C ARG A 52 -14.49 -3.03 -6.33
N TYR A 53 -13.39 -3.61 -6.83
CA TYR A 53 -13.45 -4.91 -7.48
C TYR A 53 -14.02 -5.98 -6.54
N GLY A 54 -13.51 -6.07 -5.32
CA GLY A 54 -13.99 -7.07 -4.37
C GLY A 54 -15.44 -6.88 -3.96
N TYR A 55 -15.90 -5.62 -3.81
CA TYR A 55 -17.30 -5.32 -3.52
C TYR A 55 -18.22 -5.75 -4.68
N ASN A 56 -17.83 -5.46 -5.92
CA ASN A 56 -18.63 -5.79 -7.10
C ASN A 56 -18.65 -7.29 -7.45
N HIS A 57 -17.77 -8.08 -6.85
CA HIS A 57 -17.62 -9.52 -7.13
C HIS A 57 -17.77 -10.39 -5.87
N ASP A 58 -18.44 -9.88 -4.84
CA ASP A 58 -18.76 -10.58 -3.59
C ASP A 58 -17.54 -11.25 -2.93
N LYS A 59 -16.43 -10.51 -2.80
CA LYS A 59 -15.18 -10.99 -2.22
C LYS A 59 -15.06 -10.67 -0.74
N THR A 60 -14.41 -11.57 0.00
CA THR A 60 -14.15 -11.42 1.43
C THR A 60 -12.87 -10.63 1.67
N PHE A 61 -12.94 -9.62 2.54
CA PHE A 61 -11.83 -8.72 2.84
C PHE A 61 -11.16 -9.06 4.18
N VAL A 62 -9.85 -8.90 4.21
CA VAL A 62 -9.07 -8.84 5.46
C VAL A 62 -9.12 -7.40 5.98
N LEU A 63 -9.97 -7.16 6.98
CA LEU A 63 -10.21 -5.83 7.56
C LEU A 63 -9.59 -5.68 8.95
N PRO A 64 -9.10 -4.48 9.32
CA PRO A 64 -8.72 -4.19 10.69
C PRO A 64 -9.97 -4.04 11.58
N ALA A 65 -9.82 -4.34 12.88
CA ALA A 65 -10.90 -4.14 13.85
C ALA A 65 -11.33 -2.66 13.99
N LYS A 66 -10.41 -1.72 13.73
CA LYS A 66 -10.69 -0.28 13.73
C LYS A 66 -9.73 0.47 12.81
N GLY A 67 -10.26 1.49 12.14
CA GLY A 67 -9.46 2.44 11.36
C GLY A 67 -8.81 1.81 10.12
N ASN A 68 -7.62 2.28 9.76
CA ASN A 68 -6.97 1.95 8.48
C ASN A 68 -5.75 1.04 8.59
N TYR A 69 -5.41 0.57 9.80
CA TYR A 69 -4.16 -0.16 10.09
C TYR A 69 -4.42 -1.54 10.63
N LEU A 70 -3.74 -2.52 10.04
CA LEU A 70 -3.79 -3.93 10.41
C LEU A 70 -2.44 -4.32 11.05
N GLY A 71 -2.32 -4.08 12.36
CA GLY A 71 -1.15 -4.44 13.18
C GLY A 71 0.07 -3.51 13.10
N HIS A 72 0.12 -2.60 12.12
CA HIS A 72 1.23 -1.66 11.94
C HIS A 72 1.42 -0.77 13.19
N PRO A 73 2.65 -0.57 13.74
CA PRO A 73 3.98 -0.81 13.14
C PRO A 73 4.60 -2.19 13.35
N SER A 74 3.94 -3.09 14.07
CA SER A 74 4.40 -4.46 14.18
C SER A 74 4.18 -5.21 12.86
N LEU A 75 4.98 -6.27 12.66
CA LEU A 75 4.78 -7.19 11.54
C LEU A 75 3.37 -7.77 11.57
N PHE A 76 2.80 -8.01 10.40
CA PHE A 76 1.50 -8.64 10.27
C PHE A 76 1.50 -10.03 10.94
N ARG A 77 0.43 -10.33 11.66
CA ARG A 77 0.18 -11.66 12.20
C ARG A 77 -1.23 -12.08 11.82
N LYS A 78 -1.40 -13.32 11.39
CA LYS A 78 -2.73 -13.86 11.05
C LYS A 78 -3.72 -13.83 12.22
N SER A 79 -3.23 -13.81 13.46
CA SER A 79 -4.04 -13.68 14.68
C SER A 79 -4.68 -12.29 14.86
N LEU A 80 -4.35 -11.31 14.00
CA LEU A 80 -4.99 -9.99 14.02
C LEU A 80 -6.41 -10.02 13.44
N VAL A 81 -6.77 -11.09 12.75
CA VAL A 81 -8.09 -11.28 12.14
C VAL A 81 -8.67 -12.64 12.53
N PRO A 82 -10.00 -12.82 12.45
CA PRO A 82 -10.62 -14.12 12.64
C PRO A 82 -10.05 -15.15 11.66
N ALA A 83 -9.87 -16.38 12.13
CA ALA A 83 -9.51 -17.48 11.26
C ALA A 83 -10.61 -17.70 10.20
N PRO A 84 -10.26 -18.04 8.94
CA PRO A 84 -11.26 -18.29 7.90
C PRO A 84 -12.29 -19.37 8.29
N SER A 85 -11.85 -20.36 9.07
CA SER A 85 -12.72 -21.41 9.63
C SER A 85 -13.83 -20.90 10.55
N ALA A 86 -13.68 -19.70 11.14
CA ALA A 86 -14.69 -19.11 12.02
C ALA A 86 -15.95 -18.68 11.27
N PHE A 87 -15.88 -18.45 9.96
CA PHE A 87 -17.01 -18.09 9.10
C PHE A 87 -17.20 -19.05 7.91
N GLY A 88 -16.49 -20.19 7.91
CA GLY A 88 -16.65 -21.23 6.89
C GLY A 88 -16.25 -20.81 5.48
N GLY A 89 -15.31 -19.88 5.33
CA GLY A 89 -14.90 -19.35 4.03
C GLY A 89 -13.40 -19.08 3.93
N GLU A 90 -13.01 -18.30 2.93
CA GLU A 90 -11.64 -17.87 2.69
C GLU A 90 -11.58 -16.34 2.54
N TYR A 91 -10.42 -15.76 2.79
CA TYR A 91 -10.16 -14.36 2.46
C TYR A 91 -9.73 -14.22 1.00
N ASN A 92 -10.15 -13.15 0.35
CA ASN A 92 -9.77 -12.87 -1.03
C ASN A 92 -8.91 -11.62 -1.14
N ILE A 93 -9.17 -10.54 -0.38
CA ILE A 93 -8.47 -9.27 -0.57
C ILE A 93 -7.89 -8.73 0.74
N LEU A 94 -6.57 -8.53 0.78
CA LEU A 94 -5.86 -7.85 1.86
C LEU A 94 -5.19 -6.59 1.30
N THR A 95 -5.66 -5.41 1.70
CA THR A 95 -5.22 -4.13 1.09
C THR A 95 -5.04 -2.97 2.09
N HIS A 96 -5.40 -3.19 3.36
CA HIS A 96 -5.20 -2.21 4.43
C HIS A 96 -3.72 -2.08 4.83
N HIS A 97 -3.36 -0.96 5.46
CA HIS A 97 -1.98 -0.72 5.87
C HIS A 97 -1.52 -1.76 6.88
N SER A 98 -0.63 -2.63 6.44
CA SER A 98 0.01 -3.68 7.21
C SER A 98 1.52 -3.62 6.95
N ARG A 99 2.30 -4.11 7.91
CA ARG A 99 3.73 -4.32 7.72
C ARG A 99 3.96 -5.75 7.26
N LEU A 100 4.63 -5.94 6.13
CA LEU A 100 4.73 -7.25 5.48
C LEU A 100 5.35 -8.31 6.40
N ASP A 101 4.60 -9.38 6.60
CA ASP A 101 5.12 -10.70 6.97
C ASP A 101 4.61 -11.68 5.92
N TYR A 102 5.47 -12.02 4.97
CA TYR A 102 5.08 -12.81 3.80
C TYR A 102 4.57 -14.19 4.18
N GLN A 103 5.19 -14.86 5.16
CA GLN A 103 4.80 -16.22 5.54
C GLN A 103 3.44 -16.22 6.23
N GLN A 104 3.21 -15.27 7.15
CA GLN A 104 1.93 -15.14 7.84
C GLN A 104 0.80 -14.77 6.88
N MET A 105 1.03 -13.84 5.95
CA MET A 105 0.04 -13.47 4.94
C MET A 105 -0.25 -14.62 3.96
N LYS A 106 0.80 -15.28 3.45
CA LYS A 106 0.63 -16.43 2.56
C LYS A 106 -0.13 -17.58 3.23
N SER A 107 0.10 -17.80 4.53
CA SER A 107 -0.64 -18.83 5.29
C SER A 107 -2.10 -18.49 5.56
N LEU A 108 -2.50 -17.23 5.45
CA LEU A 108 -3.86 -16.76 5.68
C LEU A 108 -4.72 -16.78 4.41
N MET A 109 -4.08 -16.60 3.25
CA MET A 109 -4.73 -16.43 1.96
C MET A 109 -4.67 -17.73 1.13
N PRO A 110 -5.55 -17.91 0.13
CA PRO A 110 -5.52 -19.06 -0.78
C PRO A 110 -4.19 -19.21 -1.54
N GLU A 111 -3.88 -20.42 -2.02
CA GLU A 111 -2.58 -20.72 -2.65
C GLU A 111 -2.31 -19.94 -3.94
N ASP A 112 -3.35 -19.58 -4.70
CA ASP A 112 -3.27 -18.84 -5.96
C ASP A 112 -3.22 -17.32 -5.78
N THR A 113 -3.03 -16.85 -4.55
CA THR A 113 -2.96 -15.42 -4.19
C THR A 113 -1.86 -14.69 -4.94
N VAL A 114 -2.21 -13.56 -5.55
CA VAL A 114 -1.29 -12.65 -6.22
C VAL A 114 -0.81 -11.58 -5.23
N PHE A 115 0.50 -11.47 -5.08
CA PHE A 115 1.13 -10.45 -4.23
C PHE A 115 1.52 -9.24 -5.06
N VAL A 116 0.95 -8.09 -4.73
CA VAL A 116 1.19 -6.82 -5.40
C VAL A 116 1.61 -5.75 -4.41
N SER A 117 2.43 -4.81 -4.87
CA SER A 117 2.77 -3.62 -4.08
C SER A 117 3.04 -2.44 -5.01
N ILE A 118 3.32 -1.28 -4.44
CA ILE A 118 3.66 -0.07 -5.18
C ILE A 118 4.83 0.62 -4.49
N VAL A 119 5.75 1.15 -5.26
CA VAL A 119 6.87 1.96 -4.79
C VAL A 119 6.84 3.34 -5.44
N ARG A 120 7.65 4.25 -4.92
CA ARG A 120 7.77 5.62 -5.40
C ARG A 120 9.22 6.05 -5.32
N ASN A 121 9.61 7.10 -6.04
CA ASN A 121 10.89 7.76 -5.82
C ASN A 121 11.04 8.11 -4.32
N PRO A 122 12.12 7.64 -3.66
CA PRO A 122 12.28 7.76 -2.21
C PRO A 122 12.42 9.21 -1.74
N ILE A 123 12.94 10.11 -2.58
CA ILE A 123 13.08 11.54 -2.27
C ILE A 123 11.69 12.18 -2.24
N SER A 124 10.93 12.07 -3.34
CA SER A 124 9.57 12.64 -3.43
C SER A 124 8.61 12.04 -2.40
N LEU A 125 8.79 10.76 -2.06
CA LEU A 125 8.06 10.11 -0.97
C LEU A 125 8.36 10.76 0.37
N PHE A 126 9.64 10.96 0.69
CA PHE A 126 10.06 11.54 1.96
C PHE A 126 9.55 12.98 2.10
N GLU A 127 9.67 13.81 1.05
CA GLU A 127 9.09 15.16 1.02
C GLU A 127 7.58 15.14 1.29
N SER A 128 6.86 14.24 0.62
CA SER A 128 5.41 14.07 0.81
C SER A 128 5.06 13.64 2.23
N MET A 129 5.83 12.72 2.82
CA MET A 129 5.65 12.31 4.21
C MET A 129 5.96 13.45 5.18
N PHE A 130 7.02 14.20 4.93
CA PHE A 130 7.51 15.25 5.80
C PHE A 130 6.45 16.35 5.99
N GLY A 131 5.87 16.82 4.88
CA GLY A 131 4.77 17.78 4.92
C GLY A 131 3.46 17.19 5.46
N TYR A 132 3.08 15.99 5.02
CA TYR A 132 1.78 15.40 5.36
C TYR A 132 1.65 15.05 6.85
N TYR A 133 2.72 14.53 7.46
CA TYR A 133 2.71 14.11 8.87
C TYR A 133 3.31 15.16 9.81
N ASN A 134 3.57 16.37 9.32
CA ASN A 134 4.20 17.45 10.08
C ASN A 134 5.49 16.98 10.79
N LEU A 135 6.35 16.26 10.05
CA LEU A 135 7.58 15.68 10.62
C LEU A 135 8.60 16.74 11.02
N GLU A 136 8.47 17.97 10.52
CA GLU A 136 9.22 19.15 11.01
C GLU A 136 9.08 19.30 12.53
N LYS A 137 7.84 19.20 13.05
CA LYS A 137 7.57 19.31 14.49
C LYS A 137 8.19 18.15 15.27
N PHE A 138 8.20 16.95 14.68
CA PHE A 138 8.72 15.75 15.34
C PHE A 138 10.26 15.74 15.38
N TYR A 139 10.90 16.05 14.26
CA TYR A 139 12.36 16.02 14.17
C TYR A 139 13.03 17.35 14.56
N HIS A 140 12.25 18.40 14.79
CA HIS A 140 12.71 19.75 15.13
C HIS A 140 13.68 20.34 14.09
N PHE A 141 13.44 20.07 12.80
CA PHE A 141 14.22 20.65 11.70
C PHE A 141 13.35 20.89 10.46
N LYS A 142 13.75 21.85 9.63
CA LYS A 142 13.09 22.20 8.36
C LYS A 142 13.59 21.35 7.21
N LEU A 143 12.71 20.90 6.32
CA LEU A 143 13.11 20.03 5.21
C LEU A 143 14.22 20.65 4.35
N GLU A 144 14.16 21.97 4.14
CA GLU A 144 15.11 22.77 3.36
C GLU A 144 16.51 22.78 3.99
N SER A 145 16.61 22.53 5.31
CA SER A 145 17.89 22.45 6.01
C SER A 145 18.61 21.11 5.80
N ILE A 146 17.97 20.12 5.15
CA ILE A 146 18.63 18.88 4.73
C ILE A 146 19.57 19.19 3.57
N GLY A 147 20.88 19.13 3.80
CA GLY A 147 21.91 19.39 2.79
C GLY A 147 22.76 20.63 3.10
N GLU A 148 22.28 21.51 3.97
CA GLU A 148 23.13 22.49 4.64
C GLU A 148 24.13 21.75 5.55
N LYS A 149 25.27 22.36 5.90
CA LYS A 149 26.36 21.75 6.71
C LYS A 149 25.93 21.24 8.11
N ARG A 150 24.64 21.26 8.44
CA ARG A 150 24.04 20.59 9.60
C ARG A 150 24.11 19.08 9.43
N LYS A 151 24.97 18.46 10.23
CA LYS A 151 24.91 17.01 10.47
C LYS A 151 23.60 16.70 11.19
N VAL A 152 22.57 16.28 10.45
CA VAL A 152 21.38 15.67 11.05
C VAL A 152 21.86 14.45 11.85
N SER A 153 21.58 14.45 13.16
CA SER A 153 22.06 13.42 14.07
C SER A 153 21.70 12.02 13.56
N SER A 154 22.67 11.09 13.63
CA SER A 154 22.44 9.67 13.31
C SER A 154 21.32 9.05 14.14
N LYS A 155 21.03 9.60 15.34
CA LYS A 155 19.91 9.19 16.19
C LYS A 155 18.56 9.61 15.61
N LEU A 156 18.45 10.79 14.98
CA LEU A 156 17.21 11.25 14.35
C LEU A 156 16.82 10.34 13.18
N TRP A 157 17.80 9.92 12.37
CA TRP A 157 17.59 8.98 11.28
C TRP A 157 17.18 7.57 11.74
N LYS A 158 17.51 7.18 12.97
CA LYS A 158 17.05 5.90 13.57
C LYS A 158 15.69 6.03 14.26
N THR A 159 15.21 7.25 14.50
CA THR A 159 13.98 7.49 15.25
C THR A 159 12.80 7.57 14.30
N ARG A 160 11.75 6.81 14.61
CA ARG A 160 10.50 6.79 13.85
C ARG A 160 9.41 7.56 14.61
N ALA A 161 8.79 8.54 13.98
CA ALA A 161 7.64 9.24 14.54
C ALA A 161 6.50 8.25 14.81
N TYR A 162 5.97 8.29 16.04
CA TYR A 162 4.96 7.36 16.55
C TYR A 162 5.36 5.87 16.40
N GLY A 163 6.66 5.57 16.37
CA GLY A 163 7.19 4.22 16.10
C GLY A 163 6.96 3.71 14.68
N LYS A 164 6.50 4.56 13.75
CA LYS A 164 5.91 4.14 12.47
C LYS A 164 6.39 4.91 11.24
N LEU A 165 6.60 6.22 11.33
CA LEU A 165 6.92 7.09 10.18
C LEU A 165 8.37 7.58 10.25
N GLY A 166 9.11 7.55 9.14
CA GLY A 166 10.54 7.85 9.17
C GLY A 166 11.26 7.49 7.88
N VAL A 167 12.59 7.47 7.94
CA VAL A 167 13.42 7.15 6.77
C VAL A 167 13.23 5.72 6.30
N ASN A 168 13.45 5.51 5.00
CA ASN A 168 13.29 4.22 4.34
C ASN A 168 11.91 3.60 4.60
N GLN A 169 10.87 4.44 4.58
CA GLN A 169 9.51 4.01 4.91
C GLN A 169 9.04 2.85 4.06
N MET A 170 9.36 2.80 2.75
CA MET A 170 8.99 1.67 1.90
C MET A 170 9.60 0.36 2.39
N LEU A 171 10.90 0.33 2.75
CA LEU A 171 11.54 -0.87 3.32
C LEU A 171 10.87 -1.29 4.61
N PHE A 172 10.52 -0.32 5.46
CA PHE A 172 9.80 -0.58 6.69
C PHE A 172 8.44 -1.23 6.44
N ASP A 173 7.68 -0.71 5.48
CA ASP A 173 6.39 -1.26 5.06
C ASP A 173 6.56 -2.71 4.51
N PHE A 174 7.67 -2.99 3.83
CA PHE A 174 8.08 -4.35 3.42
C PHE A 174 8.62 -5.24 4.57
N GLY A 175 8.46 -4.82 5.83
CA GLY A 175 8.84 -5.64 6.99
C GLY A 175 10.30 -5.52 7.41
N ILE A 176 11.12 -4.77 6.67
CA ILE A 176 12.56 -4.68 6.92
C ILE A 176 12.83 -3.55 7.93
N ASP A 177 13.55 -3.86 9.00
CA ASP A 177 13.93 -2.84 9.96
C ASP A 177 15.12 -2.00 9.49
N SER A 178 15.01 -0.68 9.62
CA SER A 178 16.06 0.26 9.22
C SER A 178 17.32 0.19 10.10
N THR A 179 17.25 -0.47 11.26
CA THR A 179 18.40 -0.64 12.17
C THR A 179 19.55 -1.44 11.55
N HIS A 180 19.27 -2.31 10.57
CA HIS A 180 20.27 -3.16 9.92
C HIS A 180 21.10 -2.46 8.82
N LEU A 181 20.79 -1.20 8.50
CA LEU A 181 21.49 -0.43 7.45
C LEU A 181 22.87 0.11 7.88
N THR A 182 23.48 -0.43 8.94
CA THR A 182 24.74 0.08 9.50
C THR A 182 26.00 -0.59 8.95
N ILE A 183 25.89 -1.77 8.32
CA ILE A 183 27.03 -2.53 7.77
C ILE A 183 26.74 -2.84 6.30
N ASP A 184 27.70 -2.54 5.41
CA ASP A 184 27.62 -2.75 3.95
C ASP A 184 26.23 -2.48 3.33
N ARG A 185 25.84 -1.19 3.40
CA ARG A 185 24.53 -0.69 2.98
C ARG A 185 24.13 -1.14 1.59
N VAL A 186 25.07 -1.14 0.64
CA VAL A 186 24.80 -1.47 -0.76
C VAL A 186 24.47 -2.93 -0.91
N LYS A 187 25.29 -3.82 -0.33
CA LYS A 187 25.04 -5.26 -0.38
C LYS A 187 23.74 -5.63 0.31
N TYR A 188 23.51 -5.11 1.52
CA TYR A 188 22.29 -5.37 2.28
C TYR A 188 21.04 -4.95 1.50
N VAL A 189 21.02 -3.73 0.95
CA VAL A 189 19.89 -3.24 0.16
C VAL A 189 19.68 -4.10 -1.09
N SER A 190 20.75 -4.50 -1.79
CA SER A 190 20.66 -5.39 -2.95
C SER A 190 20.06 -6.76 -2.61
N GLU A 191 20.45 -7.35 -1.48
CA GLU A 191 19.87 -8.60 -0.98
C GLU A 191 18.38 -8.45 -0.62
N GLN A 192 18.00 -7.34 0.01
CA GLN A 192 16.61 -7.06 0.34
C GLN A 192 15.76 -6.85 -0.93
N ILE A 193 16.29 -6.17 -1.95
CA ILE A 193 15.59 -6.03 -3.23
C ILE A 193 15.32 -7.40 -3.86
N LYS A 194 16.32 -8.29 -3.90
CA LYS A 194 16.15 -9.67 -4.41
C LYS A 194 15.12 -10.46 -3.61
N ARG A 195 15.13 -10.30 -2.28
CA ARG A 195 14.14 -10.92 -1.40
C ARG A 195 12.73 -10.43 -1.76
N ILE A 196 12.53 -9.13 -1.88
CA ILE A 196 11.23 -8.53 -2.24
C ILE A 196 10.80 -9.01 -3.64
N ASP A 197 11.69 -8.98 -4.64
CA ASP A 197 11.44 -9.50 -6.00
C ASP A 197 10.93 -10.95 -5.98
N SER A 198 11.52 -11.80 -5.13
CA SER A 198 11.08 -13.20 -5.02
C SER A 198 9.65 -13.36 -4.47
N MET A 199 9.16 -12.41 -3.67
CA MET A 199 7.87 -12.49 -2.96
C MET A 199 6.68 -11.90 -3.72
N PHE A 200 6.88 -10.89 -4.58
CA PHE A 200 5.78 -10.15 -5.22
C PHE A 200 5.64 -10.48 -6.70
N ASP A 201 4.43 -10.68 -7.20
CA ASP A 201 4.17 -10.89 -8.63
C ASP A 201 4.30 -9.61 -9.45
N LEU A 202 3.97 -8.46 -8.84
CA LEU A 202 4.14 -7.14 -9.44
C LEU A 202 4.41 -6.08 -8.36
N ILE A 203 5.41 -5.24 -8.64
CA ILE A 203 5.67 -4.01 -7.89
C ILE A 203 5.45 -2.84 -8.85
N MET A 204 4.36 -2.13 -8.64
CA MET A 204 3.99 -0.93 -9.39
C MET A 204 4.91 0.24 -9.03
N VAL A 205 5.03 1.22 -9.93
CA VAL A 205 5.81 2.44 -9.71
C VAL A 205 4.86 3.63 -9.81
N ALA A 206 4.75 4.42 -8.74
CA ALA A 206 3.79 5.51 -8.65
C ALA A 206 4.00 6.61 -9.71
N GLU A 207 5.25 6.83 -10.15
CA GLU A 207 5.60 7.72 -11.26
C GLU A 207 5.10 7.23 -12.63
N TYR A 208 4.87 5.93 -12.77
CA TYR A 208 4.36 5.25 -13.98
C TYR A 208 3.04 4.54 -13.66
N MET A 209 2.10 5.28 -13.05
CA MET A 209 0.85 4.70 -12.56
C MET A 209 0.03 4.09 -13.69
N ASP A 210 -0.07 4.74 -14.84
CA ASP A 210 -0.90 4.27 -15.94
C ASP A 210 -0.35 2.96 -16.51
N GLU A 211 0.96 2.88 -16.74
CA GLU A 211 1.63 1.65 -17.18
C GLU A 211 1.57 0.55 -16.11
N SER A 212 1.70 0.94 -14.84
CA SER A 212 1.57 0.02 -13.71
C SER A 212 0.17 -0.60 -13.64
N LEU A 213 -0.87 0.19 -13.91
CA LEU A 213 -2.26 -0.29 -13.93
C LEU A 213 -2.53 -1.19 -15.15
N VAL A 214 -1.93 -0.92 -16.30
CA VAL A 214 -1.98 -1.84 -17.46
C VAL A 214 -1.36 -3.19 -17.11
N LEU A 215 -0.19 -3.20 -16.47
CA LEU A 215 0.45 -4.44 -16.01
C LEU A 215 -0.38 -5.16 -14.94
N LEU A 216 -1.00 -4.42 -14.03
CA LEU A 216 -1.87 -4.97 -13.00
C LEU A 216 -3.10 -5.64 -13.62
N LYS A 217 -3.74 -4.97 -14.58
CA LYS A 217 -4.89 -5.49 -15.34
C LYS A 217 -4.55 -6.83 -15.99
N ASP A 218 -3.42 -6.86 -16.71
CA ASP A 218 -2.99 -8.05 -17.44
C ASP A 218 -2.58 -9.18 -16.49
N LEU A 219 -1.98 -8.87 -15.33
CA LEU A 219 -1.60 -9.84 -14.31
C LEU A 219 -2.83 -10.52 -13.68
N LEU A 220 -3.88 -9.74 -13.45
CA LEU A 220 -5.10 -10.20 -12.78
C LEU A 220 -6.16 -10.71 -13.76
N CYS A 221 -5.93 -10.60 -15.07
CA CYS A 221 -6.91 -10.88 -16.11
C CYS A 221 -8.21 -10.07 -15.91
N TRP A 222 -8.08 -8.80 -15.52
CA TRP A 222 -9.22 -7.92 -15.27
C TRP A 222 -9.62 -7.13 -16.51
N GLU A 223 -10.84 -6.61 -16.51
CA GLU A 223 -11.28 -5.67 -17.53
C GLU A 223 -10.73 -4.27 -17.24
N THR A 224 -10.75 -3.41 -18.26
CA THR A 224 -10.22 -2.04 -18.11
C THR A 224 -11.03 -1.25 -17.07
N ASP A 225 -12.34 -1.49 -16.99
CA ASP A 225 -13.25 -0.82 -16.06
C ASP A 225 -12.95 -1.15 -14.59
N ASP A 226 -12.39 -2.34 -14.33
CA ASP A 226 -12.01 -2.79 -12.99
C ASP A 226 -10.78 -2.05 -12.46
N VAL A 227 -9.88 -1.58 -13.33
CA VAL A 227 -8.62 -0.91 -12.94
C VAL A 227 -8.68 0.62 -13.02
N VAL A 228 -9.85 1.20 -13.28
CA VAL A 228 -10.00 2.66 -13.40
C VAL A 228 -9.72 3.35 -12.06
N ALA A 229 -8.61 4.07 -12.00
CA ALA A 229 -8.27 4.95 -10.89
C ALA A 229 -8.99 6.29 -11.03
N LEU A 230 -9.82 6.66 -10.05
CA LEU A 230 -10.32 8.03 -9.95
C LEU A 230 -9.18 8.94 -9.50
N LYS A 231 -8.71 9.81 -10.40
CA LYS A 231 -7.65 10.78 -10.10
C LYS A 231 -8.18 11.87 -9.17
N CYS A 232 -7.99 11.69 -7.88
CA CYS A 232 -8.22 12.76 -6.91
C CYS A 232 -7.05 13.76 -6.96
N VAL A 233 -7.22 14.86 -7.69
CA VAL A 233 -6.26 15.98 -7.67
C VAL A 233 -6.51 16.81 -6.42
N THR A 234 -5.80 16.54 -5.33
CA THR A 234 -5.74 17.48 -4.19
C THR A 234 -4.81 18.64 -4.54
N LYS A 235 -5.25 19.54 -5.42
CA LYS A 235 -4.74 20.92 -5.39
C LYS A 235 -5.53 21.65 -4.30
N LYS A 236 -4.83 22.43 -3.47
CA LYS A 236 -5.33 23.22 -2.32
C LYS A 236 -6.48 24.23 -2.63
N TYR A 237 -7.09 24.18 -3.81
CA TYR A 237 -8.02 25.18 -4.34
C TYR A 237 -9.29 24.61 -4.97
N LEU A 238 -9.82 23.49 -4.47
CA LEU A 238 -11.18 23.09 -4.86
C LEU A 238 -11.90 22.37 -3.72
N PHE A 239 -12.29 23.15 -2.72
CA PHE A 239 -13.19 22.71 -1.65
C PHE A 239 -14.66 22.57 -2.10
N SER A 240 -14.97 22.64 -3.39
CA SER A 240 -16.35 22.61 -3.89
C SER A 240 -16.72 21.42 -4.79
N LEU A 241 -15.80 20.52 -5.15
CA LEU A 241 -16.11 19.39 -6.04
C LEU A 241 -15.34 18.12 -5.66
N LEU A 242 -15.81 17.42 -4.62
CA LEU A 242 -15.42 16.03 -4.36
C LEU A 242 -16.67 15.17 -4.08
N ARG A 243 -17.42 14.92 -5.14
CA ARG A 243 -18.23 13.70 -5.28
C ARG A 243 -17.30 12.57 -5.75
N CYS A 244 -16.70 11.86 -4.81
CA CYS A 244 -16.08 10.55 -5.03
C CYS A 244 -16.58 9.57 -3.94
N MET A 245 -17.90 9.45 -3.80
CA MET A 245 -18.70 8.34 -3.25
C MET A 245 -20.19 8.77 -3.22
N PRO A 246 -21.17 7.84 -3.21
CA PRO A 246 -22.59 8.18 -3.16
C PRO A 246 -22.93 8.97 -1.90
N GLN A 247 -23.63 10.09 -2.07
CA GLN A 247 -24.21 10.88 -0.99
C GLN A 247 -25.42 10.15 -0.43
N GLU A 248 -25.43 9.84 0.86
CA GLU A 248 -26.63 9.90 1.70
C GLU A 248 -26.23 9.83 3.19
N LEU A 249 -26.48 10.93 3.90
CA LEU A 249 -26.99 11.05 5.29
C LEU A 249 -26.40 12.27 6.05
N ASP A 250 -27.30 12.83 6.85
CA ASP A 250 -27.48 14.22 7.24
C ASP A 250 -26.45 14.87 8.19
N ALA A 251 -26.53 16.20 8.21
CA ALA A 251 -25.75 17.14 8.98
C ALA A 251 -26.23 17.32 10.45
N SER A 252 -25.26 17.36 11.37
CA SER A 252 -25.17 18.06 12.67
C SER A 252 -24.19 17.21 13.52
N GLU A 253 -23.06 17.65 14.07
CA GLU A 253 -22.64 18.88 14.74
C GLU A 253 -21.12 19.11 14.57
N ASN A 254 -20.68 20.33 14.91
CA ASN A 254 -19.32 20.87 14.85
C ASN A 254 -18.14 19.92 15.18
N ILE A 255 -17.36 19.51 14.17
CA ILE A 255 -15.98 19.03 14.36
C ILE A 255 -15.05 19.60 13.28
N LYS A 256 -14.14 20.51 13.68
CA LYS A 256 -12.96 20.91 12.90
C LYS A 256 -11.93 19.76 12.88
N GLN A 257 -12.07 18.80 11.98
CA GLN A 257 -11.01 17.80 11.68
C GLN A 257 -10.98 17.48 10.17
N PRO A 258 -9.79 17.39 9.54
CA PRO A 258 -9.65 17.08 8.12
C PRO A 258 -10.06 15.63 7.81
N CYS A 259 -11.04 15.51 6.91
CA CYS A 259 -11.62 14.33 6.26
C CYS A 259 -10.92 12.97 6.50
N HIS A 260 -11.22 12.33 7.64
CA HIS A 260 -10.94 10.92 7.86
C HIS A 260 -11.91 10.35 8.90
N HIS A 261 -13.21 10.34 8.62
CA HIS A 261 -14.19 9.49 9.33
C HIS A 261 -15.52 9.49 8.58
N ILE A 262 -15.64 8.71 7.50
CA ILE A 262 -16.94 8.16 7.05
C ILE A 262 -16.66 6.80 6.42
N ALA A 263 -16.61 5.76 7.26
CA ALA A 263 -16.79 4.35 6.86
C ALA A 263 -17.32 3.51 8.05
N ASP A 264 -17.94 4.15 9.05
CA ASP A 264 -18.35 3.48 10.30
C ASP A 264 -19.88 3.34 10.44
N GLU A 265 -20.72 3.73 9.47
CA GLU A 265 -22.19 3.72 9.69
C GLU A 265 -23.08 3.16 8.58
N LEU A 266 -22.54 2.55 7.53
CA LEU A 266 -23.37 1.83 6.57
C LEU A 266 -23.09 0.32 6.64
N ARG A 267 -24.03 -0.37 7.32
CA ARG A 267 -24.30 -1.82 7.35
C ARG A 267 -23.82 -2.66 8.56
N MET A 268 -23.86 -2.11 9.77
CA MET A 268 -23.99 -2.88 11.03
C MET A 268 -25.44 -3.19 11.44
N ARG A 269 -26.45 -2.79 10.65
CA ARG A 269 -27.88 -2.96 10.98
C ARG A 269 -28.56 -4.23 10.44
N HIS A 270 -27.84 -5.19 9.84
CA HIS A 270 -28.45 -6.43 9.33
C HIS A 270 -27.76 -7.74 9.78
N ILE A 271 -26.90 -7.70 10.80
CA ILE A 271 -26.25 -8.91 11.35
C ILE A 271 -26.60 -9.14 12.85
N TYR A 272 -27.43 -8.30 13.47
CA TYR A 272 -27.83 -8.45 14.88
C TYR A 272 -29.34 -8.61 15.15
N GLU A 273 -30.15 -8.94 14.13
CA GLU A 273 -31.55 -9.39 14.32
C GLU A 273 -31.78 -10.79 13.77
N VAL A 274 -30.95 -11.74 14.20
CA VAL A 274 -31.34 -13.16 14.27
C VAL A 274 -30.86 -13.72 15.62
N LYS A 275 -31.63 -13.39 16.65
CA LYS A 275 -31.88 -14.21 17.83
C LYS A 275 -33.32 -13.97 18.27
#